data_AF-A0A1Y2LI02-F1
#
_entry.id   AF-A0A1Y2LI02-F1
#
_cell.length_a   1.000
_cell.length_b   1.000
_cell.length_c   1.000
_cell.angle_alpha   90.00
_cell.angle_beta   90.00
_cell.angle_gamma   90.00
#
_symmetry.space_group_name_H-M   'P 1'
#
loop_
_entity.id
_entity.type
_entity.pdbx_description
1 polymer ?
#
loop_
_entity_poly.entity_id
_entity_poly.type
_entity_poly.pdbx_seq_one_letter_code
_entity_poly.pdbx_strand_id
1 'polypeptide(L)'
;MKISHIVTLLCSAATAASAAAIQKRQTTPAAPVEQYNAPTYVRPKHPSKRVQTAFDVLDGFKEWTVEGVTRWNGPGFQHQVLPLSRGAAVKDAAAWKTYFKSIEPLFRGFTPVINDLYEDEKNNAVVIWARSTANTPVGLYANEYMLTLYMTKDQKKVKTFLEFVDVGVSRDFFPKLNAWVAANPSLRW
;
A
#
# COMPACT_ATOMS: atom_id res chain seq x y z
N MET A 1 39.11 17.25 -39.76
CA MET A 1 37.83 16.79 -39.17
C MET A 1 38.11 15.70 -38.12
N LYS A 2 38.02 16.00 -36.82
CA LYS A 2 37.92 14.97 -35.75
C LYS A 2 37.00 15.49 -34.64
N ILE A 3 35.70 15.49 -34.94
CA ILE A 3 34.59 15.78 -34.00
C ILE A 3 34.49 14.68 -32.91
N SER A 4 35.22 13.57 -33.05
CA SER A 4 35.13 12.40 -32.17
C SER A 4 35.78 12.55 -30.78
N HIS A 5 36.66 13.52 -30.54
CA HIS A 5 37.30 13.68 -29.21
C HIS A 5 36.51 14.57 -28.23
N ILE A 6 35.61 15.42 -28.72
CA ILE A 6 34.82 16.34 -27.87
C ILE A 6 33.59 15.63 -27.26
N VAL A 7 33.03 14.62 -27.93
CA VAL A 7 31.83 13.89 -27.46
C VAL A 7 32.15 12.97 -26.26
N THR A 8 33.35 12.37 -26.21
CA THR A 8 33.74 11.48 -25.10
C THR A 8 33.98 12.24 -23.79
N LEU A 9 34.47 13.49 -23.86
CA LEU A 9 34.68 14.31 -22.67
C LEU A 9 33.36 14.80 -22.05
N LEU A 10 32.37 15.15 -22.88
CA LEU A 10 31.05 15.60 -22.41
C LEU A 10 30.20 14.48 -21.80
N CYS A 11 30.33 13.24 -22.28
CA CYS A 11 29.63 12.08 -21.69
C CYS A 11 30.19 11.68 -20.31
N SER A 12 31.49 11.92 -20.09
CA SER A 12 32.20 11.57 -18.84
C SER A 12 31.93 12.57 -17.70
N ALA A 13 31.74 13.86 -18.03
CA ALA A 13 31.42 14.88 -17.03
C ALA A 13 29.95 14.82 -16.56
N ALA A 14 29.01 14.47 -17.45
CA ALA A 14 27.59 14.32 -17.10
C ALA A 14 27.34 13.13 -16.15
N THR A 15 28.14 12.06 -16.25
CA THR A 15 28.06 10.90 -15.35
C THR A 15 28.63 11.20 -13.96
N ALA A 16 29.72 11.96 -13.86
CA ALA A 16 30.30 12.35 -12.57
C ALA A 16 29.43 13.36 -11.80
N ALA A 17 28.82 14.34 -12.49
CA ALA A 17 27.90 15.29 -11.87
C ALA A 17 26.61 14.63 -11.37
N SER A 18 26.10 13.62 -12.10
CA SER A 18 24.95 12.81 -11.70
C SER A 18 25.26 11.93 -10.47
N ALA A 19 26.43 11.27 -10.44
CA ALA A 19 26.86 10.46 -9.31
C ALA A 19 27.08 11.30 -8.04
N ALA A 20 27.72 12.47 -8.15
CA ALA A 20 27.93 13.37 -7.03
C ALA A 20 26.62 13.97 -6.48
N ALA A 21 25.62 14.21 -7.34
CA ALA A 21 24.29 14.67 -6.92
C ALA A 21 23.46 13.56 -6.23
N ILE A 22 23.62 12.31 -6.66
CA ILE A 22 23.02 11.13 -5.99
C ILE A 22 23.69 10.92 -4.62
N GLN A 23 25.01 11.06 -4.53
CA GLN A 23 25.77 10.85 -3.30
C GLN A 23 25.59 12.00 -2.29
N LYS A 24 25.37 13.25 -2.76
CA LYS A 24 24.98 14.37 -1.89
C LYS A 24 23.55 14.24 -1.34
N ARG A 25 22.61 13.61 -2.06
CA ARG A 25 21.28 13.32 -1.49
C ARG A 25 21.28 12.23 -0.43
N GLN A 26 22.28 11.35 -0.43
CA GLN A 26 22.44 10.28 0.58
C GLN A 26 23.10 10.77 1.88
N THR A 27 23.62 12.00 1.92
CA THR A 27 24.39 12.52 3.07
C THR A 27 23.66 13.58 3.89
N THR A 28 22.47 14.03 3.47
CA THR A 28 21.56 14.73 4.38
C THR A 28 21.02 13.67 5.35
N PRO A 29 21.22 13.80 6.68
CA PRO A 29 20.53 12.94 7.63
C PRO A 29 19.04 13.04 7.33
N ALA A 30 18.41 11.91 7.03
CA ALA A 30 16.95 11.85 7.06
C ALA A 30 16.50 12.44 8.40
N ALA A 31 15.43 13.23 8.39
CA ALA A 31 14.80 13.66 9.64
C ALA A 31 14.66 12.45 10.58
N PRO A 32 14.88 12.60 11.91
CA PRO A 32 14.86 11.48 12.82
C PRO A 32 13.58 10.66 12.61
N VAL A 33 13.75 9.38 12.24
CA VAL A 33 12.66 8.43 11.96
C VAL A 33 11.68 8.32 13.15
N GLU A 34 12.11 8.74 14.34
CA GLU A 34 11.30 8.83 15.55
C GLU A 34 9.99 9.62 15.41
N GLN A 35 9.95 10.69 14.58
CA GLN A 35 8.73 11.49 14.44
C GLN A 35 7.56 10.72 13.81
N TYR A 36 7.84 9.59 13.15
CA TYR A 36 6.86 8.81 12.38
C TYR A 36 6.42 7.50 13.07
N ASN A 37 6.89 7.26 14.30
CA ASN A 37 6.71 5.97 14.96
C ASN A 37 5.40 5.81 15.73
N ALA A 38 4.75 6.91 16.15
CA ALA A 38 3.45 6.85 16.83
C ALA A 38 2.29 6.94 15.82
N PRO A 39 1.17 6.21 16.01
CA PRO A 39 -0.08 6.53 15.35
C PRO A 39 -0.46 7.97 15.69
N THR A 40 -0.42 8.86 14.72
CA THR A 40 -0.79 10.27 14.95
C THR A 40 -2.25 10.54 14.64
N TYR A 41 -2.89 9.70 13.83
CA TYR A 41 -4.27 9.94 13.41
C TYR A 41 -5.29 9.14 14.23
N VAL A 42 -6.08 9.86 15.01
CA VAL A 42 -7.22 9.32 15.77
C VAL A 42 -8.51 9.64 15.02
N ARG A 43 -9.48 8.72 15.04
CA ARG A 43 -10.81 8.96 14.46
C ARG A 43 -11.40 10.26 15.01
N PRO A 44 -11.76 11.24 14.15
CA PRO A 44 -12.42 12.45 14.60
C PRO A 44 -13.74 12.13 15.29
N LYS A 45 -14.14 12.93 16.29
CA LYS A 45 -15.43 12.77 17.00
C LYS A 45 -16.63 12.94 16.06
N HIS A 46 -16.50 13.81 15.06
CA HIS A 46 -17.52 14.12 14.07
C HIS A 46 -16.92 14.02 12.66
N PRO A 47 -16.67 12.80 12.17
CA PRO A 47 -16.04 12.62 10.87
C PRO A 47 -17.01 12.98 9.74
N SER A 48 -16.48 13.42 8.60
CA SER A 48 -17.25 13.47 7.36
C SER A 48 -17.72 12.05 6.98
N LYS A 49 -18.70 11.93 6.08
CA LYS A 49 -19.12 10.60 5.57
C LYS A 49 -17.98 9.85 4.89
N ARG A 50 -17.08 10.58 4.19
CA ARG A 50 -15.91 10.00 3.54
C ARG A 50 -14.93 9.42 4.57
N VAL A 51 -14.64 10.18 5.62
CA VAL A 51 -13.79 9.72 6.72
C VAL A 51 -14.43 8.54 7.44
N GLN A 52 -15.74 8.59 7.70
CA GLN A 52 -16.46 7.45 8.28
C GLN A 52 -16.30 6.18 7.43
N THR A 53 -16.53 6.26 6.12
CA THR A 53 -16.35 5.12 5.20
C THR A 53 -14.90 4.64 5.14
N ALA A 54 -13.91 5.55 5.16
CA ALA A 54 -12.49 5.19 5.23
C ALA A 54 -12.16 4.43 6.53
N PHE A 55 -12.76 4.82 7.65
CA PHE A 55 -12.65 4.08 8.90
C PHE A 55 -13.37 2.73 8.86
N ASP A 56 -14.50 2.62 8.18
CA ASP A 56 -15.20 1.34 7.99
C ASP A 56 -14.34 0.34 7.18
N VAL A 57 -13.53 0.83 6.22
CA VAL A 57 -12.51 0.03 5.50
C VAL A 57 -11.47 -0.50 6.47
N LEU A 58 -10.91 0.36 7.32
CA LEU A 58 -9.87 -0.02 8.27
C LEU A 58 -10.38 -0.97 9.34
N ASP A 59 -11.60 -0.77 9.83
CA ASP A 59 -12.25 -1.69 10.77
C ASP A 59 -12.47 -3.06 10.10
N GLY A 60 -12.81 -3.07 8.80
CA GLY A 60 -12.88 -4.30 8.01
C GLY A 60 -11.56 -5.05 7.94
N PHE A 61 -10.45 -4.31 7.75
CA PHE A 61 -9.11 -4.90 7.79
C PHE A 61 -8.69 -5.38 9.18
N LYS A 62 -9.10 -4.70 10.26
CA LYS A 62 -8.85 -5.15 11.66
C LYS A 62 -9.56 -6.45 11.98
N GLU A 63 -10.78 -6.62 11.49
CA GLU A 63 -11.52 -7.89 11.63
C GLU A 63 -10.86 -9.01 10.83
N TRP A 64 -10.24 -8.67 9.70
CA TRP A 64 -9.53 -9.59 8.83
C TRP A 64 -10.39 -10.80 8.38
N THR A 65 -11.64 -10.51 8.00
CA THR A 65 -12.56 -11.49 7.42
C THR A 65 -12.96 -11.06 6.01
N VAL A 66 -13.31 -12.02 5.15
CA VAL A 66 -13.87 -11.73 3.83
C VAL A 66 -15.06 -10.76 3.91
N GLU A 67 -15.96 -10.92 4.87
CA GLU A 67 -17.08 -9.99 5.03
C GLU A 67 -16.59 -8.59 5.39
N GLY A 68 -15.68 -8.49 6.36
CA GLY A 68 -15.13 -7.22 6.83
C GLY A 68 -14.46 -6.40 5.73
N VAL A 69 -13.68 -7.04 4.87
CA VAL A 69 -12.95 -6.35 3.79
C VAL A 69 -13.72 -6.22 2.48
N THR A 70 -14.97 -6.68 2.42
CA THR A 70 -15.81 -6.56 1.21
C THR A 70 -17.08 -5.76 1.42
N ARG A 71 -17.56 -5.60 2.67
CA ARG A 71 -18.82 -4.90 2.98
C ARG A 71 -18.86 -3.45 2.48
N TRP A 72 -17.71 -2.80 2.31
CA TRP A 72 -17.59 -1.41 1.89
C TRP A 72 -17.42 -1.25 0.37
N ASN A 73 -17.42 -2.34 -0.40
CA ASN A 73 -17.35 -2.31 -1.85
C ASN A 73 -18.63 -1.68 -2.43
N GLY A 74 -18.47 -0.63 -3.24
CA GLY A 74 -19.54 0.03 -3.95
C GLY A 74 -19.83 -0.61 -5.32
N PRO A 75 -20.92 -0.19 -5.98
CA PRO A 75 -21.19 -0.57 -7.37
C PRO A 75 -20.01 -0.19 -8.28
N GLY A 76 -19.53 -1.15 -9.07
CA GLY A 76 -18.37 -0.97 -9.95
C GLY A 76 -17.02 -0.87 -9.22
N PHE A 77 -16.91 -1.46 -8.02
CA PHE A 77 -15.68 -1.48 -7.24
C PHE A 77 -14.47 -1.98 -8.04
N GLN A 78 -13.34 -1.29 -7.88
CA GLN A 78 -12.04 -1.68 -8.41
C GLN A 78 -10.93 -1.53 -7.36
N HIS A 79 -10.08 -2.53 -7.24
CA HIS A 79 -8.85 -2.51 -6.44
C HIS A 79 -7.62 -2.60 -7.34
N GLN A 80 -6.66 -1.71 -7.14
CA GLN A 80 -5.39 -1.71 -7.86
C GLN A 80 -4.23 -1.57 -6.88
N VAL A 81 -3.34 -2.57 -6.90
CA VAL A 81 -2.07 -2.52 -6.16
C VAL A 81 -1.05 -1.72 -6.96
N LEU A 82 -0.39 -0.78 -6.30
CA LEU A 82 0.66 0.09 -6.82
C LEU A 82 1.99 -0.20 -6.09
N PRO A 83 3.14 0.17 -6.68
CA PRO A 83 3.33 0.82 -7.98
C PRO A 83 3.00 -0.11 -9.16
N LEU A 84 2.65 0.49 -10.31
CA LEU A 84 2.29 -0.25 -11.54
C LEU A 84 3.41 -1.18 -12.03
N SER A 85 4.67 -0.90 -11.69
CA SER A 85 5.83 -1.75 -11.99
C SER A 85 5.72 -3.17 -11.40
N ARG A 86 4.81 -3.40 -10.44
CA ARG A 86 4.50 -4.74 -9.92
C ARG A 86 3.68 -5.61 -10.89
N GLY A 87 3.05 -5.02 -11.91
CA GLY A 87 2.22 -5.75 -12.86
C GLY A 87 0.97 -6.40 -12.25
N ALA A 88 0.51 -5.94 -11.07
CA ALA A 88 -0.68 -6.47 -10.43
C ALA A 88 -1.93 -6.08 -11.24
N ALA A 89 -2.75 -7.07 -11.60
CA ALA A 89 -4.02 -6.82 -12.28
C ALA A 89 -5.02 -6.08 -11.37
N VAL A 90 -5.82 -5.19 -11.96
CA VAL A 90 -7.02 -4.61 -11.35
C VAL A 90 -7.95 -5.76 -10.95
N LYS A 91 -8.47 -5.71 -9.73
CA LYS A 91 -9.50 -6.64 -9.24
C LYS A 91 -10.84 -5.92 -9.16
N ASP A 92 -11.88 -6.52 -9.69
CA ASP A 92 -13.25 -6.13 -9.35
C ASP A 92 -13.65 -6.68 -7.97
N ALA A 93 -14.90 -6.47 -7.56
CA ALA A 93 -15.40 -6.96 -6.27
C ALA A 93 -15.31 -8.49 -6.12
N ALA A 94 -15.54 -9.25 -7.18
CA ALA A 94 -15.52 -10.71 -7.15
C ALA A 94 -14.08 -11.23 -7.06
N ALA A 95 -13.19 -10.71 -7.88
CA ALA A 95 -11.77 -11.02 -7.86
C ALA A 95 -11.11 -10.61 -6.54
N TRP A 96 -11.50 -9.46 -5.97
CA TRP A 96 -11.06 -9.03 -4.64
C TRP A 96 -11.49 -10.00 -3.55
N LYS A 97 -12.77 -10.39 -3.54
CA LYS A 97 -13.30 -11.38 -2.59
C LYS A 97 -12.56 -12.72 -2.68
N THR A 98 -12.35 -13.22 -3.90
CA THR A 98 -11.61 -14.47 -4.14
C THR A 98 -10.16 -14.37 -3.69
N TYR A 99 -9.49 -13.25 -3.99
CA TYR A 99 -8.14 -12.99 -3.52
C TYR A 99 -8.08 -12.98 -1.99
N PHE A 100 -9.00 -12.27 -1.34
CA PHE A 100 -8.96 -12.18 0.12
C PHE A 100 -9.22 -13.52 0.79
N LYS A 101 -10.16 -14.33 0.28
CA LYS A 101 -10.38 -15.70 0.75
C LYS A 101 -9.11 -16.54 0.80
N SER A 102 -8.20 -16.36 -0.16
CA SER A 102 -6.97 -17.16 -0.23
C SER A 102 -5.91 -16.71 0.78
N ILE A 103 -5.93 -15.44 1.21
CA ILE A 103 -4.95 -14.89 2.15
C ILE A 103 -5.46 -14.75 3.59
N GLU A 104 -6.77 -14.62 3.80
CA GLU A 104 -7.41 -14.56 5.12
C GLU A 104 -6.82 -15.57 6.13
N PRO A 105 -6.75 -16.89 5.81
CA PRO A 105 -6.27 -17.88 6.76
C PRO A 105 -4.77 -17.80 7.06
N LEU A 106 -4.00 -17.05 6.28
CA LEU A 106 -2.53 -16.98 6.40
C LEU A 106 -2.04 -15.87 7.36
N PHE A 107 -2.93 -14.97 7.76
CA PHE A 107 -2.59 -13.84 8.61
C PHE A 107 -3.42 -13.92 9.90
N ARG A 108 -2.79 -13.57 11.03
CA ARG A 108 -3.40 -13.56 12.36
C ARG A 108 -3.07 -12.25 13.07
N GLY A 109 -4.09 -11.63 13.66
CA GLY A 109 -3.93 -10.36 14.38
C GLY A 109 -3.52 -9.21 13.46
N PHE A 110 -4.10 -9.13 12.25
CA PHE A 110 -3.81 -8.05 11.32
C PHE A 110 -4.21 -6.70 11.94
N THR A 111 -3.21 -5.85 12.15
CA THR A 111 -3.37 -4.61 12.92
C THR A 111 -2.95 -3.42 12.06
N PRO A 112 -3.90 -2.78 11.33
CA PRO A 112 -3.64 -1.55 10.62
C PRO A 112 -3.64 -0.36 11.58
N VAL A 113 -2.72 0.55 11.35
CA VAL A 113 -2.49 1.78 12.10
C VAL A 113 -2.44 2.94 11.11
N ILE A 114 -3.21 3.99 11.35
CA ILE A 114 -3.14 5.21 10.54
C ILE A 114 -2.06 6.12 11.11
N ASN A 115 -1.13 6.51 10.24
CA ASN A 115 -0.19 7.57 10.52
C ASN A 115 -0.82 8.91 10.17
N ASP A 116 -1.39 9.05 8.96
CA ASP A 116 -2.02 10.31 8.54
C ASP A 116 -3.21 10.07 7.58
N LEU A 117 -4.10 11.05 7.47
CA LEU A 117 -5.28 11.00 6.62
C LEU A 117 -5.62 12.39 6.05
N TYR A 118 -5.78 12.44 4.73
CA TYR A 118 -6.20 13.64 4.00
C TYR A 118 -7.51 13.41 3.25
N GLU A 119 -8.36 14.42 3.26
CA GLU A 119 -9.60 14.45 2.50
C GLU A 119 -9.46 15.28 1.22
N ASP A 120 -9.93 14.74 0.10
CA ASP A 120 -10.12 15.48 -1.13
C ASP A 120 -11.62 15.56 -1.45
N GLU A 121 -12.22 16.70 -1.08
CA GLU A 121 -13.65 16.91 -1.25
C GLU A 121 -14.05 17.01 -2.73
N LYS A 122 -13.18 17.62 -3.54
CA LYS A 122 -13.43 17.88 -4.96
C LYS A 122 -13.51 16.57 -5.74
N ASN A 123 -12.62 15.63 -5.43
CA ASN A 123 -12.58 14.31 -6.08
C ASN A 123 -13.30 13.21 -5.30
N ASN A 124 -13.98 13.55 -4.20
CA ASN A 124 -14.71 12.62 -3.36
C ASN A 124 -13.84 11.45 -2.87
N ALA A 125 -12.64 11.77 -2.38
CA ALA A 125 -11.62 10.80 -2.02
C ALA A 125 -11.03 11.01 -0.62
N VAL A 126 -10.39 9.96 -0.10
CA VAL A 126 -9.56 9.99 1.11
C VAL A 126 -8.22 9.34 0.80
N VAL A 127 -7.13 9.97 1.23
CA VAL A 127 -5.78 9.42 1.16
C VAL A 127 -5.32 9.08 2.56
N ILE A 128 -4.81 7.87 2.77
CA ILE A 128 -4.41 7.36 4.08
C ILE A 128 -2.96 6.91 3.98
N TRP A 129 -2.13 7.43 4.86
CA TRP A 129 -0.85 6.81 5.17
C TRP A 129 -1.03 5.86 6.34
N ALA A 130 -0.74 4.57 6.13
CA ALA A 130 -0.93 3.54 7.12
C ALA A 130 0.24 2.55 7.19
N ARG A 131 0.33 1.88 8.33
CA ARG A 131 1.19 0.71 8.55
C ARG A 131 0.33 -0.46 8.98
N SER A 132 0.77 -1.68 8.74
CA SER A 132 0.10 -2.85 9.31
C SER A 132 1.09 -3.91 9.74
N THR A 133 0.69 -4.69 10.74
CA THR A 133 1.43 -5.87 11.19
C THR A 133 0.52 -7.08 11.29
N ALA A 134 1.05 -8.28 11.08
CA ALA A 134 0.33 -9.53 11.33
C ALA A 134 1.30 -10.70 11.55
N ASN A 135 0.89 -11.68 12.34
CA ASN A 135 1.60 -12.95 12.44
C ASN A 135 1.21 -13.86 11.28
N THR A 136 2.19 -14.50 10.66
CA THR A 136 1.99 -15.46 9.55
C THR A 136 2.84 -16.71 9.76
N PRO A 137 2.59 -17.80 9.03
CA PRO A 137 3.41 -19.01 9.11
C PRO A 137 4.88 -18.82 8.76
N VAL A 138 5.23 -17.72 8.07
CA VAL A 138 6.60 -17.40 7.67
C VAL A 138 7.21 -16.24 8.48
N GLY A 139 6.59 -15.92 9.62
CA GLY A 139 7.02 -14.88 10.55
C GLY A 139 6.15 -13.63 10.52
N LEU A 140 6.67 -12.56 11.11
CA LEU A 140 5.99 -11.27 11.18
C LEU A 140 5.89 -10.63 9.80
N TYR A 141 4.67 -10.32 9.38
CA TYR A 141 4.40 -9.37 8.32
C TYR A 141 4.34 -7.97 8.93
N ALA A 142 5.08 -7.02 8.36
CA ALA A 142 5.05 -5.61 8.72
C ALA A 142 5.25 -4.77 7.46
N ASN A 143 4.24 -4.01 7.04
CA ASN A 143 4.27 -3.25 5.79
C ASN A 143 3.72 -1.84 5.96
N GLU A 144 4.05 -0.96 5.02
CA GLU A 144 3.65 0.43 4.94
C GLU A 144 2.91 0.72 3.62
N TYR A 145 1.95 1.65 3.70
CA TYR A 145 0.99 1.88 2.63
C TYR A 145 0.63 3.35 2.45
N MET A 146 0.41 3.75 1.20
CA MET A 146 -0.44 4.87 0.84
C MET A 146 -1.71 4.32 0.19
N LEU A 147 -2.86 4.54 0.81
CA LEU A 147 -4.16 4.11 0.33
C LEU A 147 -4.94 5.30 -0.21
N THR A 148 -5.44 5.23 -1.44
CA THR A 148 -6.38 6.22 -1.96
C THR A 148 -7.74 5.57 -2.19
N LEU A 149 -8.75 6.07 -1.49
CA LEU A 149 -10.12 5.58 -1.52
C LEU A 149 -11.00 6.61 -2.23
N TYR A 150 -11.44 6.32 -3.44
CA TYR A 150 -12.46 7.10 -4.14
C TYR A 150 -13.83 6.56 -3.77
N MET A 151 -14.70 7.43 -3.26
CA MET A 151 -16.00 7.02 -2.72
C MET A 151 -17.09 7.01 -3.80
N THR A 152 -18.18 6.29 -3.54
CA THR A 152 -19.44 6.46 -4.26
C THR A 152 -20.01 7.86 -4.04
N LYS A 153 -20.94 8.30 -4.91
CA LYS A 153 -21.54 9.65 -4.85
C LYS A 153 -22.18 9.98 -3.50
N ASP A 154 -22.75 8.98 -2.84
CA ASP A 154 -23.38 9.10 -1.51
C ASP A 154 -22.38 8.98 -0.34
N GLN A 155 -21.10 8.73 -0.65
CA GLN A 155 -19.97 8.60 0.28
C GLN A 155 -20.07 7.42 1.25
N LYS A 156 -20.94 6.44 1.00
CA LYS A 156 -21.17 5.30 1.90
C LYS A 156 -20.36 4.05 1.57
N LYS A 157 -19.72 4.01 0.40
CA LYS A 157 -18.96 2.87 -0.12
C LYS A 157 -17.74 3.37 -0.91
N VAL A 158 -16.79 2.47 -1.14
CA VAL A 158 -15.61 2.72 -1.99
C VAL A 158 -15.90 2.25 -3.41
N LYS A 159 -15.64 3.12 -4.39
CA LYS A 159 -15.70 2.79 -5.82
C LYS A 159 -14.33 2.36 -6.35
N THR A 160 -13.26 3.03 -5.93
CA THR A 160 -11.89 2.67 -6.35
C THR A 160 -10.97 2.72 -5.16
N PHE A 161 -10.21 1.64 -4.98
CA PHE A 161 -9.20 1.51 -3.95
C PHE A 161 -7.83 1.33 -4.62
N LEU A 162 -7.01 2.35 -4.53
CA LEU A 162 -5.60 2.29 -4.92
C LEU A 162 -4.75 2.02 -3.68
N GLU A 163 -3.91 0.99 -3.74
CA GLU A 163 -3.09 0.55 -2.63
C GLU A 163 -1.61 0.59 -3.05
N PHE A 164 -0.92 1.67 -2.72
CA PHE A 164 0.53 1.73 -2.89
C PHE A 164 1.20 1.09 -1.69
N VAL A 165 2.00 0.05 -1.93
CA VAL A 165 2.65 -0.72 -0.86
C VAL A 165 4.16 -0.51 -0.88
N ASP A 166 4.82 -0.69 0.27
CA ASP A 166 6.27 -0.88 0.28
C ASP A 166 6.62 -2.17 -0.48
N VAL A 167 7.27 -1.97 -1.62
CA VAL A 167 7.67 -3.04 -2.52
C VAL A 167 8.85 -3.84 -1.98
N GLY A 168 9.69 -3.24 -1.12
CA GLY A 168 10.81 -3.94 -0.47
C GLY A 168 10.29 -5.04 0.44
N VAL A 169 9.36 -4.70 1.32
CA VAL A 169 8.66 -5.68 2.18
C VAL A 169 7.98 -6.76 1.33
N SER A 170 7.22 -6.34 0.32
CA SER A 170 6.47 -7.28 -0.52
C SER A 170 7.38 -8.26 -1.28
N ARG A 171 8.50 -7.76 -1.82
CA ARG A 171 9.50 -8.56 -2.55
C ARG A 171 10.10 -9.64 -1.68
N ASP A 172 10.36 -9.34 -0.42
CA ASP A 172 11.09 -10.25 0.48
C ASP A 172 10.16 -11.19 1.24
N PHE A 173 8.91 -10.78 1.47
CA PHE A 173 7.92 -11.53 2.25
C PHE A 173 7.11 -12.54 1.42
N PHE A 174 6.48 -12.10 0.32
CA PHE A 174 5.52 -12.94 -0.41
C PHE A 174 6.12 -14.19 -1.07
N PRO A 175 7.39 -14.22 -1.56
CA PRO A 175 8.00 -15.46 -2.03
C PRO A 175 8.08 -16.54 -0.95
N LYS A 176 8.40 -16.14 0.30
CA LYS A 176 8.46 -17.07 1.44
C LYS A 176 7.06 -17.62 1.75
N LEU A 177 6.06 -16.74 1.82
CA LEU A 177 4.68 -17.15 2.07
C LEU A 177 4.15 -18.07 0.97
N ASN A 178 4.40 -17.76 -0.30
CA ASN A 178 4.00 -18.58 -1.44
C ASN A 178 4.66 -19.97 -1.42
N ALA A 179 5.96 -20.04 -1.07
CA ALA A 179 6.66 -21.31 -0.91
C ALA A 179 6.04 -22.14 0.22
N TRP A 180 5.70 -21.52 1.34
CA TRP A 180 5.01 -22.19 2.44
C TRP A 180 3.63 -22.71 2.02
N VAL A 181 2.82 -21.92 1.30
CA VAL A 181 1.51 -22.35 0.79
C VAL A 181 1.64 -23.51 -0.22
N ALA A 182 2.67 -23.50 -1.07
CA ALA A 182 2.94 -24.59 -1.99
C ALA A 182 3.33 -25.89 -1.26
N ALA A 183 4.09 -25.78 -0.17
CA ALA A 183 4.49 -26.91 0.67
C ALA A 183 3.36 -27.43 1.59
N ASN A 184 2.29 -26.65 1.79
CA ASN A 184 1.18 -26.98 2.68
C ASN A 184 -0.18 -26.96 1.94
N PRO A 185 -0.38 -27.85 0.94
CA PRO A 185 -1.56 -27.81 0.07
C PRO A 185 -2.87 -28.14 0.79
N SER A 186 -2.83 -28.87 1.91
CA SER A 186 -4.00 -29.18 2.74
C SER A 186 -4.61 -27.96 3.44
N LEU A 187 -3.93 -26.81 3.41
CA LEU A 187 -4.40 -25.54 3.93
C LEU A 187 -4.89 -24.60 2.83
N ARG A 188 -5.11 -25.12 1.61
CA ARG A 188 -5.85 -24.44 0.54
C ARG A 188 -7.33 -24.75 0.75
N TRP A 189 -8.11 -23.73 1.09
CA TRP A 189 -9.56 -23.82 1.33
C TRP A 189 -10.35 -23.41 0.09
#